data_AF-A5UP21-F1
#
_entry.id   AF-A5UP21-F1
#
_cell.length_a   1.000
_cell.length_b   1.000
_cell.length_c   1.000
_cell.angle_alpha   90.00
_cell.angle_beta   90.00
_cell.angle_gamma   90.00
#
_symmetry.space_group_name_H-M   'P 1'
#
loop_
_entity.id
_entity.type
_entity.pdbx_description
1 polymer ?
#
loop_
_entity_poly.entity_id
_entity_poly.type
_entity_poly.pdbx_seq_one_letter_code
_entity_poly.pdbx_strand_id
1 'polypeptide(L)'
;MDKTILKNFAVNSRNKLIEDTIYRLSLLGITEDEIQDPIEADGMQTFQIGGTNFSIYDDDINKRKEIIEDIESKGFNNFVEEVAYTWFNRIIAIRYMEVNNYLPTKTRVLSSETAGKIEPDILTDALDIDLDYTQEEKELIFKL
;
A
#
# COMPACT_ATOMS: atom_id res chain seq x y z
N MET A 1 20.24 21.06 -6.65
CA MET A 1 19.52 20.04 -5.86
C MET A 1 20.08 20.01 -4.46
N ASP A 2 19.26 20.24 -3.45
CA ASP A 2 19.68 20.19 -2.05
C ASP A 2 19.74 18.72 -1.58
N LYS A 3 20.95 18.23 -1.34
CA LYS A 3 21.19 16.83 -0.92
C LYS A 3 20.64 16.54 0.47
N THR A 4 20.55 17.54 1.34
CA THR A 4 20.05 17.41 2.71
C THR A 4 18.54 17.24 2.70
N ILE A 5 17.83 18.03 1.89
CA ILE A 5 16.38 17.89 1.72
C ILE A 5 16.03 16.50 1.19
N LEU A 6 16.75 16.04 0.16
CA LEU A 6 16.51 14.71 -0.42
C LEU A 6 16.78 13.58 0.58
N LYS A 7 17.88 13.68 1.35
CA LYS A 7 18.21 12.70 2.39
C LYS A 7 17.12 12.64 3.47
N ASN A 8 16.70 13.80 3.97
CA ASN A 8 15.67 13.87 5.01
C ASN A 8 14.33 13.33 4.52
N PHE A 9 13.95 13.65 3.28
CA PHE A 9 12.75 13.09 2.65
C PHE A 9 12.82 11.56 2.59
N ALA A 10 13.90 10.99 2.06
CA ALA A 10 14.03 9.54 1.93
C ALA A 10 13.94 8.82 3.29
N VAL A 11 14.62 9.34 4.32
CA VAL A 11 14.58 8.76 5.68
C VAL A 11 13.17 8.84 6.26
N ASN A 12 12.52 10.01 6.18
CA ASN A 12 11.19 10.21 6.73
C ASN A 12 10.14 9.35 6.01
N SER A 13 10.20 9.27 4.68
CA SER A 13 9.29 8.44 3.88
C SER A 13 9.45 6.96 4.18
N ARG A 14 10.67 6.46 4.36
CA ARG A 14 10.92 5.08 4.77
C ARG A 14 10.29 4.80 6.14
N ASN A 15 10.58 5.64 7.13
CA ASN A 15 10.03 5.46 8.48
C ASN A 15 8.50 5.50 8.47
N LYS A 16 7.91 6.38 7.65
CA LYS A 16 6.47 6.43 7.48
C LYS A 16 5.89 5.15 6.89
N LEU A 17 6.54 4.55 5.89
CA LEU A 17 6.12 3.28 5.32
C LEU A 17 6.22 2.12 6.32
N ILE A 18 7.22 2.13 7.18
CA ILE A 18 7.36 1.17 8.29
C ILE A 18 6.18 1.31 9.26
N GLU A 19 5.91 2.54 9.72
CA GLU A 19 4.79 2.85 10.62
C GLU A 19 3.45 2.44 10.02
N ASP A 20 3.22 2.77 8.74
CA ASP A 20 1.97 2.44 8.05
C ASP A 20 1.82 0.92 7.85
N THR A 21 2.93 0.20 7.61
CA THR A 21 2.93 -1.27 7.52
C THR A 21 2.57 -1.89 8.86
N ILE A 22 3.19 -1.43 9.96
CA ILE A 22 2.87 -1.89 11.32
C ILE A 22 1.41 -1.61 11.66
N TYR A 23 0.92 -0.41 11.32
CA TYR A 23 -0.48 -0.05 11.52
C TYR A 23 -1.44 -0.96 10.74
N ARG A 24 -1.12 -1.30 9.49
CA ARG A 24 -1.93 -2.24 8.70
C ARG A 24 -1.93 -3.65 9.28
N LEU A 25 -0.78 -4.13 9.76
CA LEU A 25 -0.69 -5.43 10.44
C LEU A 25 -1.50 -5.45 11.73
N SER A 26 -1.48 -4.36 12.51
CA SER A 26 -2.24 -4.31 13.75
C SER A 26 -3.75 -4.39 13.53
N LEU A 27 -4.27 -3.79 12.44
CA LEU A 27 -5.67 -3.96 12.03
C LEU A 27 -6.03 -5.43 11.71
N LEU A 28 -5.06 -6.25 11.32
CA LEU A 28 -5.23 -7.68 11.07
C LEU A 28 -4.99 -8.53 12.34
N GLY A 29 -4.92 -7.89 13.51
CA GLY A 29 -4.61 -8.53 14.78
C GLY A 29 -3.17 -9.06 14.85
N ILE A 30 -2.25 -8.52 14.04
CA ILE A 30 -0.85 -8.95 14.00
C ILE A 30 0.03 -7.83 14.58
N THR A 31 0.76 -8.14 15.64
CA THR A 31 1.72 -7.25 16.30
C THR A 31 3.07 -7.95 16.43
N GLU A 32 4.08 -7.24 16.92
CA GLU A 32 5.40 -7.84 17.19
C GLU A 32 5.32 -8.92 18.28
N ASP A 33 4.44 -8.74 19.27
CA ASP A 33 4.33 -9.61 20.44
C ASP A 33 3.29 -10.72 20.28
N GLU A 34 2.25 -10.48 19.48
CA GLU A 34 1.08 -11.36 19.39
C GLU A 34 0.47 -11.39 17.97
N ILE A 35 0.03 -12.59 17.58
CA ILE A 35 -0.88 -12.82 16.45
C ILE A 35 -2.21 -13.28 17.03
N GLN A 36 -3.22 -12.41 16.96
CA GLN A 36 -4.55 -12.66 17.48
C GLN A 36 -5.30 -13.67 16.60
N ASP A 37 -5.96 -14.64 17.24
CA ASP A 37 -6.94 -15.50 16.58
C ASP A 37 -8.22 -14.72 16.23
N PRO A 38 -8.75 -14.83 15.01
CA PRO A 38 -9.96 -14.13 14.60
C PRO A 38 -11.21 -14.69 15.26
N ILE A 39 -12.22 -13.82 15.43
CA ILE A 39 -13.59 -14.25 15.64
C ILE A 39 -14.19 -14.57 14.27
N GLU A 40 -14.48 -15.84 14.02
CA GLU A 40 -15.06 -16.29 12.75
C GLU A 40 -16.60 -16.27 12.78
N ALA A 41 -17.21 -15.59 11.82
CA ALA A 41 -18.66 -15.56 11.64
C ALA A 41 -19.03 -15.31 10.19
N ASP A 42 -19.97 -16.09 9.65
CA ASP A 42 -20.54 -15.92 8.30
C ASP A 42 -19.51 -15.73 7.18
N GLY A 43 -18.39 -16.47 7.24
CA GLY A 43 -17.32 -16.39 6.23
C GLY A 43 -16.39 -15.18 6.37
N MET A 44 -16.49 -14.42 7.46
CA MET A 44 -15.58 -13.32 7.79
C MET A 44 -14.71 -13.65 9.01
N GLN A 45 -13.53 -13.03 9.05
CA GLN A 45 -12.65 -13.01 10.20
C GLN A 45 -12.61 -11.60 10.80
N THR A 46 -12.93 -11.48 12.09
CA THR A 46 -12.95 -10.18 12.81
C THR A 46 -11.90 -10.13 13.91
N PHE A 47 -11.16 -9.02 13.97
CA PHE A 47 -10.13 -8.70 14.95
C PHE A 47 -10.58 -7.53 15.83
N GLN A 48 -10.22 -7.58 17.11
CA GLN A 48 -10.57 -6.53 18.06
C GLN A 48 -9.33 -5.67 18.36
N ILE A 49 -9.32 -4.42 17.91
CA ILE A 49 -8.19 -3.50 18.05
C ILE A 49 -8.61 -2.30 18.88
N GLY A 50 -8.09 -2.17 20.11
CA GLY A 50 -8.28 -0.94 20.90
C GLY A 50 -9.74 -0.51 21.09
N GLY A 51 -10.68 -1.46 21.12
CA GLY A 51 -12.12 -1.21 21.26
C GLY A 51 -12.89 -1.05 19.95
N THR A 52 -12.23 -1.12 18.79
CA THR A 52 -12.87 -1.21 17.47
C THR A 52 -12.72 -2.62 16.89
N ASN A 53 -13.55 -2.93 15.89
CA ASN A 53 -13.47 -4.19 15.16
C ASN A 53 -12.99 -3.93 13.73
N PHE A 54 -12.12 -4.79 13.22
CA PHE A 54 -11.73 -4.81 11.81
C PHE A 54 -12.02 -6.20 11.24
N SER A 55 -12.72 -6.25 10.11
CA SER A 55 -13.18 -7.49 9.50
C SER A 55 -12.60 -7.64 8.09
N ILE A 56 -12.18 -8.87 7.77
CA ILE A 56 -11.73 -9.28 6.44
C ILE A 56 -12.63 -10.40 5.90
N TYR A 57 -12.68 -10.51 4.59
CA TYR A 57 -13.60 -11.38 3.85
C TYR A 57 -12.86 -12.12 2.73
N ASP A 58 -13.42 -13.22 2.26
CA ASP A 58 -13.03 -13.92 1.04
C ASP A 58 -11.50 -14.13 0.92
N ASP A 59 -10.88 -13.64 -0.17
CA ASP A 59 -9.47 -13.81 -0.46
C ASP A 59 -8.54 -13.11 0.55
N ASP A 60 -9.00 -12.08 1.25
CA ASP A 60 -8.18 -11.39 2.24
C ASP A 60 -7.87 -12.29 3.45
N ILE A 61 -8.70 -13.30 3.71
CA ILE A 61 -8.42 -14.34 4.72
C ILE A 61 -7.20 -15.17 4.32
N ASN A 62 -7.09 -15.52 3.03
CA ASN A 62 -5.95 -16.30 2.54
C ASN A 62 -4.67 -15.44 2.52
N LYS A 63 -4.76 -14.18 2.07
CA LYS A 63 -3.64 -13.23 2.12
C LYS A 63 -3.12 -13.02 3.54
N ARG A 64 -4.00 -12.96 4.54
CA ARG A 64 -3.58 -12.87 5.95
C ARG A 64 -2.78 -14.09 6.39
N LYS A 65 -3.17 -15.30 5.99
CA LYS A 65 -2.42 -16.52 6.31
C LYS A 65 -1.02 -16.48 5.69
N GLU A 66 -0.90 -16.09 4.43
CA GLU A 66 0.40 -15.93 3.76
C GLU A 66 1.29 -14.91 4.49
N ILE A 67 0.72 -13.79 4.94
CA ILE A 67 1.44 -12.79 5.76
C ILE A 67 1.96 -13.41 7.06
N ILE A 68 1.15 -14.21 7.74
CA ILE A 68 1.54 -14.88 9.00
C ILE A 68 2.67 -15.87 8.74
N GLU A 69 2.54 -16.74 7.73
CA GLU A 69 3.57 -17.72 7.35
C GLU A 69 4.91 -17.02 7.03
N ASP A 70 4.86 -15.90 6.31
CA ASP A 70 6.03 -15.09 6.02
C ASP A 70 6.66 -14.51 7.29
N ILE A 71 5.85 -13.94 8.20
CA ILE A 71 6.30 -13.39 9.48
C ILE A 71 6.92 -14.48 10.36
N GLU A 72 6.32 -15.66 10.42
CA GLU A 72 6.85 -16.80 11.18
C GLU A 72 8.20 -17.28 10.62
N SER A 73 8.38 -17.21 9.30
CA SER A 73 9.60 -17.63 8.61
C SER A 73 10.77 -16.64 8.80
N LYS A 74 10.54 -15.33 8.62
CA LYS A 74 11.63 -14.31 8.63
C LYS A 74 11.64 -13.38 9.83
N GLY A 75 10.60 -13.39 10.66
CA GLY A 75 10.40 -12.51 11.81
C GLY A 75 9.70 -11.19 11.46
N PHE A 76 8.94 -10.66 12.42
CA PHE A 76 8.10 -9.47 12.26
C PHE A 76 8.86 -8.25 11.73
N ASN A 77 9.97 -7.88 12.37
CA ASN A 77 10.75 -6.69 11.98
C ASN A 77 11.33 -6.80 10.57
N ASN A 78 11.81 -7.99 10.18
CA ASN A 78 12.32 -8.20 8.83
C ASN A 78 11.20 -8.13 7.78
N PHE A 79 10.03 -8.71 8.08
CA PHE A 79 8.85 -8.61 7.22
C PHE A 79 8.45 -7.14 6.99
N VAL A 80 8.31 -6.36 8.07
CA VAL A 80 7.93 -4.94 8.00
C VAL A 80 8.93 -4.14 7.17
N GLU A 81 10.24 -4.35 7.40
CA GLU A 81 11.30 -3.69 6.66
C GLU A 81 11.29 -4.04 5.17
N GLU A 82 11.08 -5.30 4.83
CA GLU A 82 11.00 -5.78 3.44
C GLU A 82 9.80 -5.16 2.70
N VAL A 83 8.62 -5.15 3.33
CA VAL A 83 7.41 -4.56 2.76
C VAL A 83 7.58 -3.06 2.56
N ALA A 84 8.08 -2.34 3.57
CA ALA A 84 8.33 -0.91 3.49
C ALA A 84 9.36 -0.58 2.41
N TYR A 85 10.45 -1.34 2.31
CA TYR A 85 11.47 -1.19 1.28
C TYR A 85 10.90 -1.42 -0.13
N THR A 86 10.08 -2.46 -0.29
CA THR A 86 9.43 -2.79 -1.56
C THR A 86 8.52 -1.65 -2.03
N TRP A 87 7.68 -1.11 -1.14
CA TRP A 87 6.83 0.03 -1.45
C TRP A 87 7.61 1.31 -1.74
N PHE A 88 8.66 1.59 -0.95
CA PHE A 88 9.52 2.74 -1.18
C PHE A 88 10.14 2.68 -2.58
N ASN A 89 10.72 1.54 -2.95
CA ASN A 89 11.32 1.36 -4.26
C ASN A 89 10.30 1.49 -5.41
N ARG A 90 9.10 0.93 -5.27
CA ARG A 90 8.03 1.05 -6.28
C ARG A 90 7.61 2.50 -6.49
N ILE A 91 7.38 3.25 -5.41
CA ILE A 91 6.99 4.66 -5.48
C ILE A 91 8.11 5.52 -6.09
N ILE A 92 9.35 5.29 -5.68
CA ILE A 92 10.50 6.03 -6.24
C ILE A 92 10.73 5.68 -7.72
N ALA A 93 10.53 4.42 -8.13
CA ALA A 93 10.60 4.03 -9.52
C ALA A 93 9.55 4.76 -10.35
N ILE A 94 8.29 4.81 -9.90
CA ILE A 94 7.22 5.55 -10.57
C ILE A 94 7.58 7.04 -10.68
N ARG A 95 8.07 7.67 -9.60
CA ARG A 95 8.51 9.07 -9.62
C ARG A 95 9.66 9.32 -10.59
N TYR A 96 10.64 8.42 -10.62
CA TYR A 96 11.74 8.50 -11.55
C TYR A 96 11.23 8.41 -13.00
N MET A 97 10.30 7.49 -13.27
CA MET A 97 9.68 7.35 -14.59
C MET A 97 8.87 8.59 -14.98
N GLU A 98 8.13 9.21 -14.05
CA GLU A 98 7.41 10.47 -14.31
C GLU A 98 8.36 11.61 -14.71
N VAL A 99 9.39 11.87 -13.90
CA VAL A 99 10.29 13.01 -14.11
C VAL A 99 11.07 12.88 -15.43
N ASN A 100 11.33 11.65 -15.86
CA ASN A 100 12.05 11.38 -17.11
C ASN A 100 11.13 11.06 -18.30
N ASN A 101 9.80 11.16 -18.16
CA ASN A 101 8.82 10.82 -19.19
C ASN A 101 8.95 9.38 -19.73
N TYR A 102 9.21 8.42 -18.83
CA TYR A 102 9.35 7.00 -19.16
C TYR A 102 8.09 6.17 -18.88
N LEU A 103 7.03 6.76 -18.32
CA LEU A 103 5.74 6.07 -18.18
C LEU A 103 5.16 5.79 -19.58
N PRO A 104 4.80 4.53 -19.91
CA PRO A 104 4.26 4.18 -21.22
C PRO A 104 3.02 4.98 -21.60
N THR A 105 2.11 5.19 -20.63
CA THR A 105 0.86 5.94 -20.79
C THR A 105 1.07 7.45 -20.85
N LYS A 106 2.25 7.94 -20.42
CA LYS A 106 2.60 9.35 -20.21
C LYS A 106 1.74 10.09 -19.17
N THR A 107 0.62 9.54 -18.74
CA THR A 107 -0.17 10.03 -17.60
C THR A 107 0.63 9.93 -16.31
N ARG A 108 0.66 11.02 -15.53
CA ARG A 108 1.36 11.04 -14.25
C ARG A 108 0.54 10.36 -13.15
N VAL A 109 1.16 9.41 -12.45
CA VAL A 109 0.55 8.53 -11.46
C VAL A 109 0.47 9.17 -10.07
N LEU A 110 1.50 9.93 -9.70
CA LEU A 110 1.72 10.49 -8.37
C LEU A 110 1.73 12.03 -8.40
N SER A 111 1.75 12.66 -9.58
CA SER A 111 1.72 14.12 -9.74
C SER A 111 0.79 14.55 -10.87
N SER A 112 0.69 15.87 -11.07
CA SER A 112 0.07 16.46 -12.25
C SER A 112 1.07 17.23 -13.10
N GLU A 113 0.84 17.28 -14.41
CA GLU A 113 1.44 18.25 -15.32
C GLU A 113 0.87 19.65 -15.15
N THR A 114 -0.37 19.75 -14.66
CA THR A 114 -1.04 21.02 -14.41
C THR A 114 -0.47 21.67 -13.17
N ALA A 115 0.22 22.80 -13.35
CA ALA A 115 0.81 23.54 -12.24
C ALA A 115 -0.25 23.93 -11.20
N GLY A 116 -0.01 23.58 -9.94
CA GLY A 116 -0.91 23.88 -8.82
C GLY A 116 -2.02 22.85 -8.60
N LYS A 117 -2.21 21.87 -9.49
CA LYS A 117 -3.12 20.75 -9.25
C LYS A 117 -2.45 19.76 -8.29
N ILE A 118 -3.14 19.50 -7.17
CA ILE A 118 -2.67 18.59 -6.11
C ILE A 118 -2.96 17.13 -6.49
N GLU A 119 -4.11 16.90 -7.13
CA GLU A 119 -4.56 15.59 -7.57
C GLU A 119 -3.69 15.06 -8.71
N PRO A 120 -3.20 13.81 -8.64
CA PRO A 120 -2.48 13.19 -9.74
C PRO A 120 -3.31 13.05 -11.02
N ASP A 121 -2.65 13.07 -12.18
CA ASP A 121 -3.35 12.98 -13.47
C ASP A 121 -4.02 11.61 -13.68
N ILE A 122 -3.47 10.53 -13.13
CA ILE A 122 -4.10 9.20 -13.17
C ILE A 122 -5.51 9.17 -12.58
N LEU A 123 -5.84 10.07 -11.65
CA LEU A 123 -7.20 10.14 -11.10
C LEU A 123 -8.17 10.79 -12.09
N THR A 124 -7.70 11.74 -12.89
CA THR A 124 -8.50 12.39 -13.93
C THR A 124 -8.71 11.49 -15.12
N ASP A 125 -7.65 10.78 -15.53
CA ASP A 125 -7.65 9.94 -16.72
C ASP A 125 -7.94 8.46 -16.39
N ALA A 126 -8.44 8.15 -15.19
CA ALA A 126 -8.53 6.79 -14.66
C ALA A 126 -9.27 5.81 -15.57
N LEU A 127 -10.23 6.28 -16.39
CA LEU A 127 -11.00 5.44 -17.32
C LEU A 127 -10.42 5.42 -18.74
N ASP A 128 -9.66 6.45 -19.10
CA ASP A 128 -9.11 6.65 -20.45
C ASP A 128 -7.67 6.13 -20.56
N ILE A 129 -7.03 5.85 -19.42
CA ILE A 129 -5.67 5.33 -19.36
C ILE A 129 -5.61 3.86 -19.76
N ASP A 130 -4.70 3.54 -20.67
CA ASP A 130 -4.48 2.18 -21.16
C ASP A 130 -3.62 1.38 -20.17
N LEU A 131 -4.24 0.92 -19.09
CA LEU A 131 -3.64 0.08 -18.05
C LEU A 131 -4.18 -1.36 -18.07
N ASP A 132 -4.72 -1.80 -19.21
CA ASP A 132 -5.24 -3.16 -19.43
C ASP A 132 -6.29 -3.61 -18.37
N TYR A 133 -7.08 -2.67 -17.83
CA TYR A 133 -8.07 -2.98 -16.81
C TYR A 133 -9.10 -4.02 -17.28
N THR A 134 -9.35 -5.01 -16.42
CA THR A 134 -10.49 -5.91 -16.53
C THR A 134 -11.80 -5.15 -16.33
N GLN A 135 -12.91 -5.76 -16.76
CA GLN A 135 -14.24 -5.16 -16.59
C GLN A 135 -14.60 -4.97 -15.09
N GLU A 136 -14.20 -5.92 -14.25
CA GLU A 136 -14.40 -5.87 -12.79
C GLU A 136 -13.61 -4.72 -12.15
N GLU A 137 -12.36 -4.51 -12.56
CA GLU A 137 -11.53 -3.39 -12.10
C GLU A 137 -12.13 -2.03 -12.49
N LYS A 138 -12.68 -1.91 -13.71
CA LYS A 138 -13.39 -0.70 -14.13
C LYS A 138 -14.62 -0.42 -13.27
N GLU A 139 -15.39 -1.44 -12.92
CA GLU A 139 -16.55 -1.31 -12.04
C GLU A 139 -16.18 -0.95 -10.60
N LEU A 140 -15.04 -1.41 -10.11
CA LEU A 140 -14.48 -1.01 -8.81
C LEU A 140 -14.09 0.47 -8.80
N ILE A 141 -13.49 0.98 -9.89
CA ILE A 141 -13.15 2.41 -10.02
C ILE A 141 -14.40 3.28 -9.93
N PHE A 142 -15.54 2.87 -10.50
CA PHE A 142 -16.82 3.61 -10.40
C PHE A 142 -17.42 3.66 -8.99
N LYS A 143 -16.99 2.79 -8.07
CA LYS A 143 -17.51 2.73 -6.68
C LYS A 143 -16.71 3.58 -5.69
N LEU A 144 -15.56 4.12 -6.12
CA LEU A 144 -14.72 5.05 -5.35
C LEU A 144 -15.17 6.50 -5.56
#